data_AF-K9UF64-F1
#
_entry.id   AF-K9UF64-F1
#
_cell.length_a   1.000
_cell.length_b   1.000
_cell.length_c   1.000
_cell.angle_alpha   90.00
_cell.angle_beta   90.00
_cell.angle_gamma   90.00
#
_symmetry.space_group_name_H-M   'P 1'
#
loop_
_entity.id
_entity.type
_entity.pdbx_description
1 polymer ?
#
loop_
_entity_poly.entity_id
_entity_poly.type
_entity_poly.pdbx_seq_one_letter_code
_entity_poly.pdbx_strand_id
1 'polypeptide(L)'
;MLDKEKIVKIINEIDSLFIEDTRYPIFWNQLTQLLSEDEQETIDFLDSCNDENIINNISSIFDNISSNLQSNKFIKCLKRLEIKFPNLLLYPMIEAAVYSMET
;
A
#
# COMPACT_ATOMS: atom_id res chain seq x y z
N MET A 1 -0.99 16.11 -5.41
CA MET A 1 -1.58 16.10 -4.07
C MET A 1 -2.42 14.86 -3.91
N LEU A 2 -1.82 13.89 -3.23
CA LEU A 2 -2.40 12.62 -2.86
C LEU A 2 -3.72 12.84 -2.14
N ASP A 3 -4.79 12.26 -2.70
CA ASP A 3 -6.13 12.37 -2.16
C ASP A 3 -6.32 11.37 -1.00
N LYS A 4 -5.89 11.80 0.20
CA LYS A 4 -5.96 11.00 1.43
C LYS A 4 -7.39 10.63 1.82
N GLU A 5 -8.34 11.54 1.59
CA GLU A 5 -9.76 11.27 1.89
C GLU A 5 -10.29 10.15 0.99
N LYS A 6 -9.91 10.16 -0.29
CA LYS A 6 -10.26 9.08 -1.22
C LYS A 6 -9.63 7.75 -0.84
N ILE A 7 -8.36 7.73 -0.38
CA ILE A 7 -7.71 6.50 0.12
C ILE A 7 -8.52 5.90 1.28
N VAL A 8 -8.83 6.72 2.30
CA VAL A 8 -9.61 6.28 3.47
C VAL A 8 -10.99 5.79 3.05
N LYS A 9 -11.65 6.48 2.12
CA LYS A 9 -12.95 6.05 1.60
C LYS A 9 -12.87 4.69 0.91
N ILE A 10 -11.87 4.46 0.07
CA ILE A 10 -11.70 3.17 -0.61
C ILE A 10 -11.45 2.05 0.41
N ILE A 11 -10.61 2.30 1.42
CA ILE A 11 -10.32 1.31 2.47
C ILE A 11 -11.59 0.95 3.26
N ASN A 12 -12.41 1.93 3.62
CA ASN A 12 -13.69 1.66 4.28
C ASN A 12 -14.65 0.83 3.40
N GLU A 13 -14.62 1.02 2.08
CA GLU A 13 -15.38 0.17 1.15
C GLU A 13 -14.82 -1.25 1.15
N ILE A 14 -13.48 -1.43 1.13
CA ILE A 14 -12.81 -2.73 1.21
C ILE A 14 -13.20 -3.47 2.51
N ASP A 15 -13.14 -2.80 3.65
CA ASP A 15 -13.46 -3.40 4.96
C ASP A 15 -14.94 -3.83 5.06
N SER A 16 -15.82 -3.29 4.21
CA SER A 16 -17.24 -3.68 4.14
C SER A 16 -17.49 -4.91 3.26
N LEU A 17 -16.47 -5.40 2.55
CA LEU A 17 -16.58 -6.53 1.63
C LEU A 17 -16.53 -7.87 2.38
N PHE A 18 -17.21 -8.86 1.82
CA PHE A 18 -17.00 -10.26 2.21
C PHE A 18 -15.73 -10.80 1.55
N ILE A 19 -15.12 -11.85 2.12
CA ILE A 19 -13.79 -12.37 1.71
C ILE A 19 -13.68 -12.69 0.21
N GLU A 20 -14.77 -13.11 -0.43
CA GLU A 20 -14.78 -13.53 -1.85
C GLU A 20 -15.44 -12.50 -2.78
N ASP A 21 -15.54 -11.24 -2.34
CA ASP A 21 -16.17 -10.20 -3.14
C ASP A 21 -15.34 -9.88 -4.39
N THR A 22 -15.98 -9.91 -5.56
CA THR A 22 -15.30 -9.70 -6.84
C THR A 22 -14.82 -8.26 -7.07
N ARG A 23 -15.13 -7.33 -6.14
CA ARG A 23 -14.74 -5.91 -6.22
C ARG A 23 -13.35 -5.60 -5.70
N TYR A 24 -12.69 -6.49 -4.94
CA TYR A 24 -11.32 -6.23 -4.44
C TYR A 24 -10.35 -5.73 -5.53
N PRO A 25 -10.26 -6.37 -6.72
CA PRO A 25 -9.33 -5.90 -7.76
C PRO A 25 -9.60 -4.47 -8.24
N ILE A 26 -10.86 -4.02 -8.20
CA ILE A 26 -11.24 -2.66 -8.59
C ILE A 26 -10.66 -1.66 -7.59
N PHE A 27 -10.84 -1.91 -6.29
CA PHE A 27 -10.34 -1.03 -5.24
C PHE A 27 -8.82 -1.05 -5.13
N TRP A 28 -8.21 -2.24 -5.23
CA TRP A 28 -6.76 -2.40 -5.28
C TRP A 28 -6.13 -1.64 -6.44
N ASN A 29 -6.73 -1.71 -7.63
CA ASN A 29 -6.26 -0.93 -8.77
C ASN A 29 -6.39 0.58 -8.53
N GLN A 30 -7.49 1.04 -7.94
CA GLN A 30 -7.67 2.46 -7.60
C GLN A 30 -6.64 2.96 -6.58
N LEU A 31 -6.40 2.20 -5.50
CA LEU A 31 -5.38 2.54 -4.51
C LEU A 31 -3.98 2.53 -5.12
N THR A 32 -3.68 1.52 -5.95
CA THR A 32 -2.40 1.41 -6.66
C THR A 32 -2.16 2.64 -7.51
N GLN A 33 -3.13 3.05 -8.33
CA GLN A 33 -3.01 4.25 -9.16
C GLN A 33 -2.73 5.49 -8.32
N LEU A 34 -3.54 5.75 -7.29
CA LEU A 34 -3.36 6.91 -6.41
C LEU A 34 -1.99 6.94 -5.73
N LEU A 35 -1.56 5.82 -5.17
CA LEU A 35 -0.29 5.73 -4.43
C LEU A 35 0.93 5.66 -5.35
N SER A 36 0.74 5.43 -6.65
CA SER A 36 1.81 5.44 -7.66
C SER A 36 1.96 6.79 -8.36
N GLU A 37 1.04 7.75 -8.14
CA GLU A 37 1.07 9.06 -8.82
C GLU A 37 2.29 9.91 -8.42
N ASP A 38 2.65 9.92 -7.13
CA ASP A 38 3.78 10.68 -6.62
C ASP A 38 4.50 9.89 -5.50
N GLU A 39 5.75 9.51 -5.76
CA GLU A 39 6.59 8.75 -4.81
C GLU A 39 6.70 9.46 -3.45
N GLN A 40 6.97 10.77 -3.45
CA GLN A 40 7.30 11.48 -2.22
C GLN A 40 6.06 11.69 -1.36
N GLU A 41 4.95 12.10 -1.97
CA GLU A 41 3.67 12.26 -1.25
C GLU A 41 3.19 10.93 -0.67
N THR A 42 3.37 9.82 -1.41
CA THR A 42 3.05 8.47 -0.93
C THR A 42 3.93 8.05 0.24
N ILE A 43 5.25 8.24 0.16
CA ILE A 43 6.17 7.93 1.26
C ILE A 43 5.81 8.75 2.51
N ASP A 44 5.58 10.06 2.35
CA ASP A 44 5.22 10.94 3.46
C ASP A 44 3.89 10.53 4.11
N PHE A 45 2.92 10.13 3.30
CA PHE A 45 1.65 9.59 3.79
C PHE A 45 1.86 8.31 4.61
N LEU A 46 2.60 7.34 4.08
CA LEU A 46 2.84 6.06 4.74
C LEU A 46 3.63 6.22 6.04
N ASP A 47 4.73 6.98 6.04
CA ASP A 47 5.54 7.21 7.24
C ASP A 47 4.74 7.92 8.35
N SER A 48 3.86 8.86 7.98
CA SER A 48 3.02 9.60 8.93
C SER A 48 1.77 8.84 9.39
N CYS A 49 1.35 7.79 8.67
CA CYS A 49 0.15 7.02 9.00
C CYS A 49 0.37 6.15 10.24
N ASN A 50 -0.50 6.28 11.24
CA ASN A 50 -0.47 5.49 12.48
C ASN A 50 -1.63 4.50 12.58
N ASP A 51 -2.44 4.40 11.53
CA ASP A 51 -3.59 3.50 11.48
C ASP A 51 -3.14 2.14 10.90
N GLU A 52 -3.09 1.13 11.75
CA GLU A 52 -2.67 -0.22 11.39
C GLU A 52 -3.59 -0.85 10.33
N ASN A 53 -4.90 -0.55 10.35
CA ASN A 53 -5.85 -1.09 9.38
C ASN A 53 -5.62 -0.51 7.98
N ILE A 54 -5.27 0.78 7.90
CA ILE A 54 -4.89 1.41 6.63
C ILE A 54 -3.64 0.73 6.05
N ILE A 55 -2.61 0.52 6.88
CA ILE A 55 -1.37 -0.12 6.41
C ILE A 55 -1.62 -1.58 6.02
N ASN A 56 -2.44 -2.32 6.76
CA ASN A 56 -2.82 -3.68 6.44
C ASN A 56 -3.48 -3.78 5.05
N ASN A 57 -4.44 -2.91 4.77
CA ASN A 57 -5.12 -2.86 3.47
C ASN A 57 -4.15 -2.51 2.33
N ILE A 58 -3.29 -1.50 2.50
CA ILE A 58 -2.32 -1.10 1.47
C ILE A 58 -1.24 -2.17 1.25
N SER A 59 -0.89 -2.96 2.28
CA SER A 59 0.13 -4.01 2.16
C SER A 59 -0.17 -5.05 1.09
N SER A 60 -1.47 -5.24 0.79
CA SER A 60 -1.94 -6.18 -0.24
C SER A 60 -1.59 -5.76 -1.67
N ILE A 61 -1.12 -4.52 -1.88
CA ILE A 61 -0.79 -3.95 -3.19
C ILE A 61 0.61 -3.32 -3.23
N PHE A 62 1.47 -3.59 -2.23
CA PHE A 62 2.82 -3.05 -2.20
C PHE A 62 3.62 -3.42 -3.45
N ASP A 63 3.44 -4.63 -3.98
CA ASP A 63 4.09 -5.10 -5.19
C ASP A 63 3.65 -4.36 -6.45
N ASN A 64 2.35 -4.04 -6.56
CA ASN A 64 1.84 -3.24 -7.66
C ASN A 64 2.37 -1.79 -7.60
N ILE A 65 2.36 -1.17 -6.42
CA ILE A 65 2.91 0.19 -6.24
C ILE A 65 4.41 0.20 -6.54
N SER A 66 5.14 -0.81 -6.04
CA SER A 66 6.58 -0.94 -6.25
C SER A 66 6.93 -1.14 -7.73
N SER A 67 6.16 -1.97 -8.45
CA SER A 67 6.32 -2.19 -9.89
C SER A 67 6.10 -0.91 -10.71
N ASN A 68 5.16 -0.05 -10.28
CA ASN A 68 4.92 1.23 -10.94
C ASN A 68 6.00 2.27 -10.63
N LEU A 69 6.38 2.41 -9.35
CA LEU A 69 7.31 3.44 -8.90
C LEU A 69 8.77 3.09 -9.19
N GLN A 70 9.13 1.81 -9.26
CA GLN A 70 10.50 1.31 -9.44
C GLN A 70 11.50 1.97 -8.47
N SER A 71 11.10 2.10 -7.20
CA SER A 71 11.77 2.97 -6.23
C SER A 71 12.36 2.26 -5.02
N ASN A 72 13.69 2.33 -4.91
CA ASN A 72 14.38 1.93 -3.68
C ASN A 72 14.02 2.80 -2.46
N LYS A 73 13.53 4.04 -2.65
CA LYS A 73 13.07 4.85 -1.52
C LYS A 73 11.76 4.32 -0.97
N PHE A 74 10.85 3.90 -1.85
CA PHE A 74 9.61 3.25 -1.47
C PHE A 74 9.88 1.96 -0.69
N ILE A 75 10.78 1.08 -1.16
CA ILE A 75 11.17 -0.13 -0.41
C ILE A 75 11.71 0.20 0.99
N LYS A 76 12.52 1.26 1.12
CA LYS A 76 13.00 1.72 2.44
C LYS A 76 11.84 2.20 3.33
N CYS A 77 10.81 2.81 2.75
CA CYS A 77 9.58 3.17 3.47
C CYS A 77 8.88 1.91 4.00
N LEU A 78 8.70 0.89 3.16
CA LEU A 78 8.04 -0.35 3.59
C LEU A 78 8.79 -1.03 4.74
N LYS A 79 10.13 -1.05 4.71
CA LYS A 79 10.96 -1.55 5.82
C LYS A 79 10.79 -0.74 7.11
N ARG A 80 10.52 0.57 7.03
CA ARG A 80 10.16 1.36 8.22
C ARG A 80 8.78 1.00 8.75
N LEU A 81 7.82 0.73 7.86
CA LEU A 81 6.48 0.27 8.26
C LEU A 81 6.54 -1.08 8.97
N GLU A 82 7.38 -2.02 8.52
CA GLU A 82 7.59 -3.31 9.19
C GLU A 82 8.06 -3.13 10.64
N ILE A 83 8.99 -2.21 10.89
CA ILE A 83 9.45 -1.88 12.24
C ILE A 83 8.35 -1.19 13.05
N LYS A 84 7.55 -0.34 12.40
CA LYS A 84 6.48 0.44 13.04
C LYS A 84 5.25 -0.41 13.41
N PHE A 85 4.92 -1.41 12.60
CA PHE A 85 3.76 -2.29 12.74
C PHE A 85 4.18 -3.77 12.75
N PRO A 86 4.89 -4.22 13.80
CA PRO A 86 5.44 -5.58 13.85
C PRO A 86 4.38 -6.69 13.81
N ASN A 87 3.13 -6.39 14.20
CA ASN A 87 2.02 -7.34 14.19
C ASN A 87 1.51 -7.68 12.79
N LEU A 88 1.73 -6.80 11.81
CA LEU A 88 1.27 -6.99 10.44
C LEU A 88 2.12 -7.98 9.64
N LEU A 89 3.30 -8.38 10.16
CA LEU A 89 4.20 -9.34 9.53
C LEU A 89 4.46 -9.01 8.04
N LEU A 90 4.78 -7.74 7.75
CA LEU A 90 4.85 -7.19 6.39
C LEU A 90 5.97 -7.78 5.52
N TYR A 91 6.90 -8.55 6.09
CA TYR A 91 8.07 -9.09 5.39
C TYR A 91 7.75 -9.75 4.04
N PRO A 92 6.77 -10.67 3.92
CA PRO A 92 6.47 -11.33 2.64
C PRO A 92 5.97 -10.35 1.57
N MET A 93 5.17 -9.35 1.97
CA MET A 93 4.68 -8.31 1.06
C MET A 93 5.84 -7.40 0.60
N ILE A 94 6.81 -7.13 1.47
CA ILE A 94 8.02 -6.38 1.13
C ILE A 94 8.89 -7.16 0.15
N GLU A 95 9.06 -8.48 0.36
CA GLU A 95 9.80 -9.34 -0.59
C GLU A 95 9.13 -9.35 -1.97
N ALA A 96 7.80 -9.51 -2.02
CA ALA A 96 7.05 -9.42 -3.26
C ALA A 96 7.24 -8.06 -3.96
N ALA A 97 7.27 -6.97 -3.19
CA ALA A 97 7.51 -5.63 -3.72
C ALA A 97 8.93 -5.42 -4.25
N VAL A 98 9.94 -6.04 -3.67
CA VAL A 98 11.30 -6.01 -4.23
C VAL A 98 11.35 -6.82 -5.53
N TYR A 99 10.75 -8.01 -5.54
CA TYR A 99 10.75 -8.88 -6.71
C TYR A 99 10.02 -8.26 -7.91
N SER A 100 8.92 -7.53 -7.70
CA SER A 100 8.16 -6.88 -8.77
C SER A 100 8.91 -5.74 -9.48
N MET A 101 10.06 -5.31 -8.94
CA MET A 101 10.94 -4.34 -9.59
C MET A 101 11.93 -4.99 -10.57
N GLU A 102 12.09 -6.32 -10.53
CA GLU A 102 13.03 -7.06 -11.39
C GLU A 102 12.37 -7.62 -12.67
N THR A 103 11.03 -7.58 -12.73
CA THR A 103 10.18 -8.10 -13.82
C THR A 103 9.72 -7.02 -14.78
#